data_AF-A0A354M4K0-F1
#
_entry.id   AF-A0A354M4K0-F1
#
_cell.length_a   1.000
_cell.length_b   1.000
_cell.length_c   1.000
_cell.angle_alpha   90.00
_cell.angle_beta   90.00
_cell.angle_gamma   90.00
#
_symmetry.space_group_name_H-M   'P 1'
#
loop_
_entity.id
_entity.type
_entity.pdbx_description
1 polymer ?
#
loop_
_entity_poly.entity_id
_entity_poly.type
_entity_poly.pdbx_seq_one_letter_code
_entity_poly.pdbx_strand_id
1 'polypeptide(L)' 'DRNVEGVKAGDNDLAFVQLPDGQRYCIAVFIRNSKEDDKTNAAIIASVSKVVYDYIAKK' A
#
# COMPACT_ATOMS: atom_id res chain seq x y z
N ASP A 1 -8.07 -13.03 -8.60
CA ASP A 1 -9.34 -12.86 -7.86
C ASP A 1 -10.22 -11.78 -8.50
N ARG A 2 -10.40 -11.84 -9.83
CA ARG A 2 -11.13 -10.79 -10.56
C ARG A 2 -12.51 -11.28 -10.96
N ASN A 3 -13.49 -10.38 -10.97
CA ASN A 3 -14.80 -10.68 -11.51
C ASN A 3 -14.78 -10.73 -13.06
N VAL A 4 -15.92 -11.03 -13.68
CA VAL A 4 -16.06 -11.11 -15.15
C VAL A 4 -15.77 -9.80 -15.88
N GLU A 5 -15.75 -8.67 -15.17
CA GLU A 5 -15.42 -7.35 -15.71
C GLU A 5 -13.95 -6.98 -15.52
N GLY A 6 -13.12 -7.91 -15.01
CA GLY A 6 -11.70 -7.69 -14.73
C GLY A 6 -11.42 -6.93 -13.43
N VAL A 7 -12.44 -6.70 -12.60
CA VAL A 7 -12.30 -5.94 -11.35
C VAL A 7 -11.79 -6.83 -10.23
N LYS A 8 -10.71 -6.42 -9.57
CA LYS A 8 -10.20 -7.00 -8.33
C LYS A 8 -10.95 -6.43 -7.13
N ALA A 9 -11.49 -7.32 -6.31
CA ALA A 9 -12.26 -6.92 -5.13
C ALA A 9 -11.38 -6.23 -4.07
N GLY A 10 -10.16 -6.75 -3.87
CA GLY A 10 -9.22 -6.22 -2.90
C GLY A 10 -7.77 -6.54 -3.24
N ASP A 11 -6.88 -5.55 -3.11
CA ASP A 11 -5.44 -5.74 -3.08
C ASP A 11 -4.93 -4.90 -1.90
N ASN A 12 -4.70 -5.56 -0.77
CA ASN A 12 -4.49 -4.90 0.52
C ASN A 12 -3.13 -5.27 1.06
N ASP A 13 -2.52 -4.34 1.80
CA ASP A 13 -1.30 -4.62 2.55
C ASP A 13 -1.35 -3.93 3.92
N LEU A 14 -0.74 -4.58 4.92
CA LEU A 14 -0.62 -4.07 6.28
C LEU A 14 0.83 -4.25 6.75
N ALA A 15 1.41 -3.18 7.27
CA ALA A 15 2.79 -3.19 7.72
C ALA A 15 2.96 -2.53 9.09
N PHE A 16 3.83 -3.13 9.90
CA PHE A 16 4.47 -2.52 11.06
C PHE A 16 5.85 -2.06 10.61
N VAL A 17 6.08 -0.76 10.54
CA VAL A 17 7.32 -0.19 10.04
C VAL A 17 8.13 0.38 11.19
N GLN A 18 9.41 0.03 11.24
CA GLN A 18 10.40 0.62 12.13
C GLN A 18 11.37 1.48 11.31
N LEU A 19 11.53 2.74 11.72
CA LEU A 19 12.48 3.68 11.14
C LEU A 19 13.90 3.49 11.74
N PRO A 20 14.96 3.94 11.06
CA PRO A 20 16.34 3.81 11.55
C PRO A 20 16.60 4.46 12.91
N ASP A 21 15.85 5.52 13.26
CA ASP A 21 15.92 6.21 14.55
C ASP A 21 15.19 5.46 15.70
N GLY A 22 14.56 4.32 15.38
CA GLY A 22 13.80 3.50 16.31
C GLY A 22 12.31 3.85 16.39
N GLN A 23 11.84 4.93 15.76
CA GLN A 23 10.41 5.27 15.70
C GLN A 23 9.63 4.19 14.94
N ARG A 24 8.36 4.00 15.28
CA ARG A 24 7.50 2.96 14.69
C ARG A 24 6.16 3.54 14.27
N TYR A 25 5.64 3.04 13.15
CA TYR A 25 4.27 3.32 12.73
C TYR A 25 3.64 2.09 12.10
N CYS A 26 2.31 2.08 12.07
CA CYS A 26 1.52 1.06 11.38
C CYS A 26 0.85 1.71 10.18
N ILE A 27 0.77 0.99 9.07
CA ILE A 27 0.04 1.42 7.88
C ILE A 27 -0.77 0.25 7.33
N ALA A 28 -1.99 0.54 6.88
CA ALA A 28 -2.81 -0.38 6.11
C ALA A 28 -3.32 0.35 4.87
N VAL A 29 -3.09 -0.23 3.69
CA VAL A 29 -3.54 0.31 2.41
C VAL A 29 -4.52 -0.69 1.79
N PHE A 30 -5.68 -0.18 1.39
CA PHE A 30 -6.73 -1.00 0.79
C PHE A 30 -7.01 -0.50 -0.63
N ILE A 31 -6.58 -1.26 -1.64
CA ILE A 31 -7.02 -1.07 -3.02
C ILE A 31 -8.27 -1.90 -3.23
N ARG A 32 -9.36 -1.28 -3.66
CA ARG A 32 -10.68 -1.91 -3.75
C ARG A 32 -11.33 -1.57 -5.07
N ASN A 33 -12.07 -2.54 -5.62
CA ASN A 33 -12.75 -2.42 -6.91
C ASN A 33 -11.82 -1.92 -8.04
N SER A 34 -10.61 -2.46 -8.12
CA SER A 34 -9.59 -2.00 -9.06
C SER A 34 -9.66 -2.74 -10.40
N LYS A 35 -9.60 -2.00 -11.51
CA LYS A 35 -9.41 -2.56 -12.86
C LYS A 35 -7.95 -2.69 -13.26
N GLU A 36 -7.03 -2.15 -12.46
CA GLU A 36 -5.59 -2.23 -12.71
C GLU A 36 -5.09 -3.65 -12.51
N ASP A 37 -3.97 -3.99 -13.15
CA ASP A 37 -3.30 -5.27 -12.92
C ASP A 37 -2.63 -5.35 -11.53
N ASP A 38 -2.20 -6.54 -11.13
CA ASP A 38 -1.65 -6.77 -9.80
C ASP A 38 -0.34 -6.00 -9.57
N LYS A 39 0.47 -5.83 -10.63
CA LYS A 39 1.71 -5.06 -10.57
C LYS A 39 1.44 -3.59 -10.28
N THR A 40 0.42 -3.03 -10.92
CA THR A 40 0.02 -1.63 -10.77
C THR A 40 -0.60 -1.40 -9.40
N ASN A 41 -1.46 -2.29 -8.92
CA ASN A 41 -1.98 -2.23 -7.54
C ASN A 41 -0.84 -2.24 -6.51
N ALA A 42 0.13 -3.15 -6.65
CA ALA A 42 1.30 -3.22 -5.77
C ALA A 42 2.15 -1.94 -5.84
N ALA A 43 2.32 -1.35 -7.03
CA ALA A 43 3.04 -0.10 -7.21
C ALA A 43 2.32 1.08 -6.53
N ILE A 44 0.98 1.11 -6.54
CA ILE A 44 0.19 2.11 -5.82
C ILE A 44 0.42 1.96 -4.32
N ILE A 45 0.32 0.75 -3.77
CA ILE A 45 0.57 0.46 -2.35
C ILE A 45 1.98 0.92 -1.95
N ALA A 46 2.99 0.53 -2.74
CA ALA A 46 4.38 0.92 -2.49
C ALA A 46 4.57 2.45 -2.53
N SER A 47 3.91 3.14 -3.46
CA SER A 47 3.99 4.60 -3.57
C SER A 47 3.35 5.30 -2.37
N VAL A 48 2.19 4.82 -1.90
CA VAL A 48 1.55 5.33 -0.68
C VAL A 48 2.45 5.10 0.53
N SER A 49 2.98 3.88 0.69
CA SER A 49 3.90 3.54 1.78
C SER A 49 5.15 4.41 1.76
N LYS A 50 5.71 4.71 0.58
CA LYS A 50 6.87 5.59 0.43
C LYS A 50 6.57 7.03 0.87
N VAL A 51 5.44 7.59 0.47
CA VAL A 51 5.06 8.96 0.87
C VAL A 51 4.93 9.07 2.39
N VAL A 52 4.30 8.08 3.03
CA VAL A 52 4.17 8.04 4.50
C VAL A 52 5.53 7.87 5.17
N TYR A 53 6.36 6.94 4.70
CA TYR A 53 7.72 6.73 5.21
C TYR A 53 8.54 8.02 5.13
N ASP A 54 8.61 8.64 3.95
CA ASP A 54 9.39 9.85 3.70
C ASP A 54 8.90 11.04 4.55
N TYR A 55 7.59 11.14 4.80
CA TYR A 55 7.02 12.19 5.65
C TYR A 55 7.40 12.01 7.12
N ILE A 56 7.31 10.78 7.63
CA ILE A 56 7.61 10.49 9.04
C ILE A 56 9.12 10.55 9.29
N ALA A 57 9.94 10.02 8.39
CA ALA A 57 11.40 10.01 8.51
C ALA A 57 12.08 11.39 8.34
N LYS A 58 11.35 12.40 7.84
CA LYS A 58 11.83 13.79 7.74
C LYS A 58 11.44 14.67 8.94
N LYS A 59 10.58 14.18 9.83
CA LYS A 59 10.34 14.82 11.13
C LYS A 59 11.53 14.56 12.05
#